data_AF-A0A813GHF5-F1
#
_entry.id   AF-A0A813GHF5-F1
#
_cell.length_a   1.000
_cell.length_b   1.000
_cell.length_c   1.000
_cell.angle_alpha   90.00
_cell.angle_beta   90.00
_cell.angle_gamma   90.00
#
_symmetry.space_group_name_H-M   'P 1'
#
loop_
_entity.id
_entity.type
_entity.pdbx_description
1 polymer ?
#
loop_
_entity_poly.entity_id
_entity_poly.type
_entity_poly.pdbx_seq_one_letter_code
_entity_poly.pdbx_strand_id
1 'polypeptide(L)'
;MSSPNSLKAVGKRFSRSCFDPTPIPDISCEELNTLSPEHRRLAAADAQKEDWQKWGAYVSERQWGTCREDYAGHGNSWIYLPFEAAHYVAYRWGEDGLAGWCDRAQNLCLGLALWNGK
;
A
#
# COMPACT_ATOMS: atom_id res chain seq x y z
N MET A 1 -6.20 47.17 21.16
CA MET A 1 -5.67 47.09 19.79
C MET A 1 -5.19 45.67 19.55
N SER A 2 -5.57 45.13 18.39
CA SER A 2 -5.63 43.72 18.04
C SER A 2 -4.27 43.01 17.98
N SER A 3 -4.30 41.70 18.23
CA SER A 3 -3.25 40.70 17.97
C SER A 3 -2.79 40.71 16.49
N PRO A 4 -1.61 40.14 16.19
CA PRO A 4 -1.58 39.19 15.08
C PRO A 4 -0.89 37.86 15.43
N ASN A 5 -1.73 36.81 15.47
CA ASN A 5 -1.56 35.49 14.87
C ASN A 5 -0.14 34.96 14.62
N SER A 6 0.33 34.10 15.55
CA SER A 6 1.32 33.07 15.25
C SER A 6 0.62 31.89 14.58
N LEU A 7 0.78 31.78 13.26
CA LEU A 7 0.33 30.63 12.47
C LEU A 7 1.16 29.40 12.85
N LYS A 8 0.60 28.54 13.71
CA LYS A 8 1.13 27.19 13.91
C LYS A 8 0.85 26.39 12.63
N ALA A 9 1.91 26.04 11.92
CA ALA A 9 1.84 25.06 10.84
C ALA A 9 1.33 23.74 11.41
N VAL A 10 0.05 23.43 11.17
CA VAL A 10 -0.53 22.12 11.42
C VAL A 10 -0.02 21.20 10.31
N GLY A 11 1.19 20.68 10.48
CA GLY A 11 1.65 19.52 9.73
C GLY A 11 0.78 18.34 10.13
N LYS A 12 -0.28 18.08 9.36
CA LYS A 12 -0.97 16.78 9.39
C LYS A 12 0.03 15.74 8.90
N ARG A 13 0.79 15.15 9.82
CA ARG A 13 1.40 13.84 9.60
C ARG A 13 0.26 12.93 9.20
N PHE A 14 0.22 12.49 7.95
CA PHE A 14 -0.54 11.33 7.56
C PHE A 14 -0.07 10.19 8.48
N SER A 15 -0.91 9.84 9.46
CA SER A 15 -0.63 8.72 10.35
C SER A 15 -0.54 7.46 9.49
N ARG A 16 0.40 6.58 9.83
CA ARG A 16 0.58 5.24 9.23
C ARG A 16 -0.62 4.31 9.39
N SER A 17 -1.78 4.83 9.78
CA SER A 17 -2.89 4.08 10.37
C SER A 17 -3.93 3.57 9.36
N CYS A 18 -3.71 3.74 8.06
CA CYS A 18 -4.67 3.21 7.08
C CYS A 18 -4.62 1.67 6.96
N PHE A 19 -3.63 1.03 7.60
CA PHE A 19 -3.48 -0.43 7.65
C PHE A 19 -3.27 -0.95 9.08
N ASP A 20 -3.56 -0.11 10.09
CA ASP A 20 -3.63 -0.60 11.46
C ASP A 20 -5.05 -1.15 11.66
N PRO A 21 -5.24 -2.45 11.95
CA PRO A 21 -6.56 -2.95 12.28
C PRO A 21 -7.06 -2.11 13.46
N THR A 22 -8.24 -1.52 13.32
CA THR A 22 -8.91 -0.86 14.45
C THR A 22 -8.88 -1.80 15.64
N PRO A 23 -8.62 -1.33 16.88
CA PRO A 23 -8.67 -2.19 18.04
C PRO A 23 -10.06 -2.82 18.11
N ILE A 24 -10.15 -4.09 17.74
CA ILE A 24 -11.38 -4.85 17.92
C ILE A 24 -11.56 -4.94 19.43
N PRO A 25 -12.76 -4.70 19.99
CA PRO A 25 -13.00 -4.97 21.40
C PRO A 25 -12.51 -6.38 21.71
N ASP A 26 -11.84 -6.58 22.85
CA ASP A 26 -11.32 -7.89 23.28
C ASP A 26 -12.44 -8.93 23.17
N ILE A 27 -12.45 -9.67 22.07
CA ILE A 27 -13.50 -10.63 21.77
C ILE A 27 -13.37 -11.72 22.84
N SER A 28 -14.43 -11.94 23.60
CA SER A 28 -14.43 -12.96 24.64
C SER A 28 -14.18 -14.35 24.00
N CYS A 29 -13.48 -15.24 24.71
CA CYS A 29 -13.20 -16.60 24.21
C CYS A 29 -14.49 -17.39 23.85
N GLU A 30 -15.63 -17.01 24.43
CA GLU A 30 -16.95 -17.58 24.13
C GLU A 30 -17.48 -17.18 22.75
N GLU A 31 -17.32 -15.92 22.34
CA GLU A 31 -17.67 -15.48 20.98
C GLU A 31 -16.76 -16.08 19.91
N LEU A 32 -15.48 -16.33 20.24
CA LEU A 32 -14.56 -17.00 19.31
C LEU A 32 -14.99 -18.43 18.99
N ASN A 33 -15.63 -19.15 19.91
CA ASN A 33 -16.05 -20.53 19.69
C ASN A 33 -17.30 -20.68 18.79
N THR A 34 -18.13 -19.65 18.69
CA THR A 34 -19.30 -19.63 17.80
C THR A 34 -18.95 -19.22 16.37
N LEU A 35 -17.80 -18.57 16.18
CA LEU A 35 -17.28 -18.15 14.88
C LEU A 35 -16.75 -19.33 14.03
N SER A 36 -16.81 -19.13 12.71
CA SER A 36 -16.20 -20.06 11.76
C SER A 36 -14.69 -20.20 12.02
N PRO A 37 -14.06 -21.32 11.62
CA PRO A 37 -12.62 -21.49 11.77
C PRO A 37 -11.79 -20.39 11.10
N GLU A 38 -12.26 -19.86 9.96
CA GLU A 38 -11.58 -18.78 9.24
C GLU A 38 -11.72 -17.44 9.97
N HIS A 39 -12.90 -17.12 10.50
CA HIS A 39 -13.09 -15.91 11.30
C HIS A 39 -12.24 -15.93 12.59
N ARG A 40 -12.11 -17.08 13.25
CA ARG A 40 -11.17 -17.24 14.39
C ARG A 40 -9.73 -16.95 13.99
N ARG A 41 -9.30 -17.43 12.82
CA ARG A 41 -7.94 -17.24 12.31
C ARG A 41 -7.64 -15.78 11.93
N LEU A 42 -8.64 -15.07 11.43
CA LEU A 42 -8.56 -13.63 11.17
C LEU A 42 -8.49 -12.84 12.48
N ALA A 43 -9.38 -13.12 13.44
CA ALA A 43 -9.37 -12.48 14.75
C ALA A 43 -8.03 -12.68 15.50
N ALA A 44 -7.43 -13.89 15.40
CA ALA A 44 -6.12 -14.16 15.97
C ALA A 44 -4.97 -13.37 15.30
N ALA A 45 -5.06 -13.13 13.99
CA ALA A 45 -4.10 -12.28 13.27
C ALA A 45 -4.28 -10.78 13.56
N ASP A 46 -5.52 -10.32 13.69
CA ASP A 46 -5.84 -8.93 14.02
C ASP A 46 -5.40 -8.60 15.46
N ALA A 47 -5.59 -9.55 16.39
CA ALA A 47 -5.10 -9.46 17.76
C ALA A 47 -3.57 -9.63 17.89
N GLN A 48 -2.83 -9.74 16.78
CA GLN A 48 -1.38 -9.97 16.74
C GLN A 48 -0.91 -11.18 17.55
N LYS A 49 -1.79 -12.17 17.76
CA LYS A 49 -1.43 -13.44 18.43
C LYS A 49 -0.76 -14.40 17.44
N GLU A 50 -1.13 -14.31 16.15
CA GLU A 50 -0.54 -15.09 15.07
C GLU A 50 -0.19 -14.21 13.86
N ASP A 51 1.09 -14.11 13.52
CA ASP A 51 1.62 -13.21 12.47
C ASP A 51 1.63 -13.82 11.06
N TRP A 52 0.67 -14.68 10.71
CA TRP A 52 0.66 -15.34 9.40
C TRP A 52 0.41 -14.38 8.22
N GLN A 53 -0.15 -13.19 8.48
CA GLN A 53 -0.32 -12.10 7.51
C GLN A 53 0.87 -11.12 7.46
N LYS A 54 1.99 -11.44 8.13
CA LYS A 54 3.16 -10.55 8.14
C LYS A 54 3.75 -10.33 6.75
N TRP A 55 3.62 -11.34 5.89
CA TRP A 55 4.18 -11.37 4.54
C TRP A 55 3.09 -11.74 3.54
N GLY A 56 3.04 -11.03 2.41
CA GLY A 56 2.06 -11.29 1.38
C GLY A 56 2.21 -10.38 0.16
N ALA A 57 1.26 -10.49 -0.76
CA ALA A 57 1.18 -9.66 -1.96
C ALA A 57 0.60 -8.27 -1.65
N TYR A 58 1.24 -7.53 -0.73
CA TYR A 58 0.83 -6.17 -0.37
C TYR A 58 1.53 -5.09 -1.20
N VAL A 59 2.38 -5.49 -2.17
CA VAL A 59 3.09 -4.56 -3.05
C VAL A 59 2.06 -3.84 -3.91
N SER A 60 1.90 -2.54 -3.68
CA SER A 60 1.10 -1.70 -4.56
C SER A 60 1.95 -1.24 -5.73
N GLU A 61 1.72 -1.81 -6.90
CA GLU A 61 2.30 -1.32 -8.14
C GLU A 61 1.61 0.00 -8.51
N ARG A 62 2.25 1.12 -8.19
CA ARG A 62 1.82 2.45 -8.62
C ARG A 62 2.96 3.12 -9.35
N GLN A 63 2.85 3.15 -10.66
CA GLN A 63 3.75 3.90 -11.53
C GLN A 63 3.08 5.22 -11.90
N TRP A 64 3.88 6.27 -12.07
CA TRP A 64 3.44 7.58 -12.54
C TRP A 64 4.63 8.32 -13.16
N GLY A 65 4.42 9.00 -14.29
CA GLY A 65 5.44 9.85 -14.92
C GLY A 65 6.66 9.10 -15.46
N THR A 66 6.52 7.81 -15.78
CA THR A 66 7.63 6.97 -16.23
C THR A 66 8.08 7.36 -17.65
N CYS A 67 9.36 7.68 -17.84
CA CYS A 67 9.89 8.09 -19.15
C CYS A 67 9.77 7.00 -20.22
N ARG A 68 9.80 5.72 -19.83
CA ARG A 68 9.62 4.59 -20.75
C ARG A 68 8.20 4.51 -21.34
N GLU A 69 7.26 5.21 -20.72
CA GLU A 69 5.88 5.30 -21.17
C GLU A 69 5.54 6.67 -21.73
N ASP A 70 6.55 7.51 -21.94
CA ASP A 70 6.37 8.75 -22.66
C ASP A 70 6.37 8.47 -24.16
N TYR A 71 5.17 8.32 -24.73
CA TYR A 71 4.99 8.28 -26.18
C TYR A 71 4.71 9.66 -26.77
N ALA A 72 4.82 10.75 -25.98
CA ALA A 72 4.72 12.09 -26.52
C ALA A 72 6.01 12.46 -27.25
N GLY A 73 5.89 13.07 -28.43
CA GLY A 73 7.04 13.52 -29.22
C GLY A 73 7.84 14.68 -28.61
N HIS A 74 7.59 15.06 -27.35
CA HIS A 74 8.14 16.24 -26.69
C HIS A 74 8.94 15.91 -25.42
N GLY A 75 9.02 14.64 -25.02
CA GLY A 75 9.83 14.20 -23.88
C GLY A 75 9.31 14.68 -22.51
N ASN A 76 8.00 14.86 -22.36
CA ASN A 76 7.38 15.27 -21.09
C ASN A 76 6.42 14.20 -20.56
N SER A 77 7.01 13.22 -19.87
CA SER A 77 6.32 12.08 -19.28
C SER A 77 5.23 12.46 -18.26
N TRP A 78 5.38 13.58 -17.55
CA TRP A 78 4.45 14.05 -16.52
C TRP A 78 3.17 14.65 -17.10
N ILE A 79 3.26 15.26 -18.30
CA ILE A 79 2.09 15.78 -19.02
C ILE A 79 1.39 14.67 -19.80
N TYR A 80 2.17 13.76 -20.41
CA TYR A 80 1.62 12.63 -21.17
C TYR A 80 0.82 11.66 -20.29
N LEU A 81 1.35 11.36 -19.08
CA LEU A 81 0.70 10.50 -18.10
C LEU A 81 0.43 11.30 -16.80
N PRO A 82 -0.68 12.07 -16.76
CA PRO A 82 -1.05 12.79 -15.55
C PRO A 82 -1.41 11.81 -14.42
N PHE A 83 -1.25 12.25 -13.18
CA PHE A 83 -1.47 11.44 -11.99
C PHE A 83 -2.87 10.79 -11.94
N GLU A 84 -3.89 11.52 -12.37
CA GLU A 84 -5.28 11.04 -12.41
C GLU A 84 -5.46 9.86 -13.38
N ALA A 85 -4.74 9.86 -14.50
CA ALA A 85 -4.78 8.78 -15.48
C ALA A 85 -3.97 7.56 -15.02
N ALA A 86 -2.99 7.75 -14.12
CA ALA A 86 -2.03 6.72 -13.72
C ALA A 86 -2.68 5.47 -13.10
N HIS A 87 -3.90 5.57 -12.58
CA HIS A 87 -4.65 4.47 -11.97
C HIS A 87 -5.55 3.68 -12.95
N TYR A 88 -5.75 4.20 -14.17
CA TYR A 88 -6.66 3.63 -15.16
C TYR A 88 -5.95 3.12 -16.42
N VAL A 89 -4.64 3.36 -16.54
CA VAL A 89 -3.83 2.93 -17.68
C VAL A 89 -3.08 1.64 -17.38
N ALA A 90 -2.98 0.78 -18.39
CA ALA A 90 -2.11 -0.39 -18.35
C ALA A 90 -0.70 0.01 -18.82
N TYR A 91 0.29 -0.17 -17.96
CA TYR A 91 1.70 0.06 -18.26
C TYR A 91 2.27 -1.08 -19.10
N ARG A 92 3.07 -0.77 -20.12
CA ARG A 92 3.69 -1.75 -21.02
C ARG A 92 5.08 -2.17 -20.55
N TRP A 93 5.82 -1.25 -19.94
CA TRP A 93 7.17 -1.41 -19.42
C TRP A 93 7.22 -1.39 -17.89
N GLY A 94 6.04 -1.51 -17.28
CA GLY A 94 5.89 -1.59 -15.83
C GLY A 94 6.22 -2.96 -15.29
N GLU A 95 7.49 -3.33 -15.28
CA GLU A 95 7.96 -4.61 -14.74
C GLU A 95 8.25 -4.54 -13.22
N ASP A 96 8.23 -3.33 -12.65
CA ASP A 96 8.52 -3.07 -11.23
C ASP A 96 7.37 -3.56 -10.33
N GLY A 97 7.32 -4.87 -10.10
CA GLY A 97 6.46 -5.47 -9.07
C GLY A 97 5.75 -6.78 -9.42
N LEU A 98 5.97 -7.37 -10.60
CA LEU A 98 5.27 -8.61 -10.99
C LEU A 98 5.39 -9.69 -9.91
N ALA A 99 4.24 -10.14 -9.42
CA ALA A 99 4.12 -11.08 -8.29
C ALA A 99 4.88 -10.62 -7.02
N GLY A 100 4.88 -9.31 -6.77
CA GLY A 100 5.59 -8.67 -5.68
C GLY A 100 5.16 -9.17 -4.30
N TRP A 101 6.14 -9.45 -3.46
CA TRP A 101 5.96 -9.98 -2.12
C TRP A 101 6.63 -9.06 -1.12
N CYS A 102 5.89 -8.56 -0.14
CA CYS A 102 6.43 -7.68 0.88
C CYS A 102 5.91 -7.97 2.28
N ASP A 103 6.58 -7.40 3.27
CA ASP A 103 6.03 -7.33 4.61
C ASP A 103 4.81 -6.40 4.65
N ARG A 104 3.92 -6.58 5.63
CA ARG A 104 2.72 -5.76 5.80
C ARG A 104 3.02 -4.24 5.81
N ALA A 105 4.19 -3.85 6.33
CA ALA A 105 4.63 -2.46 6.40
C ALA A 105 5.40 -1.97 5.16
N GLN A 106 5.56 -2.83 4.14
CA GLN A 106 6.30 -2.56 2.90
C GLN A 106 7.74 -2.02 3.11
N ASN A 107 8.40 -2.40 4.20
CA ASN A 107 9.81 -2.11 4.44
C ASN A 107 10.73 -2.97 3.55
N LEU A 108 10.30 -4.19 3.24
CA LEU A 108 11.03 -5.11 2.36
C LEU A 108 10.12 -5.54 1.23
N CYS A 109 10.48 -5.14 0.00
CA CYS A 109 9.76 -5.51 -1.21
C CYS A 109 10.63 -6.42 -2.07
N LEU A 110 10.13 -7.63 -2.34
CA LEU A 110 10.72 -8.60 -3.23
C LEU A 110 9.89 -8.63 -4.51
N GLY A 111 10.56 -8.80 -5.65
CA GLY A 111 9.90 -8.91 -6.96
C GLY A 111 10.59 -9.97 -7.80
N LEU A 112 9.84 -10.57 -8.71
CA LEU A 112 10.40 -11.53 -9.65
C LEU A 112 11.16 -10.78 -10.74
N ALA A 113 12.48 -10.95 -10.79
CA ALA A 113 13.29 -10.48 -11.91
C ALA A 113 13.39 -11.58 -12.95
N LEU A 114 12.86 -11.32 -14.15
CA LEU A 114 12.93 -12.24 -15.28
C LEU A 114 14.01 -11.75 -16.25
N TRP A 115 14.90 -12.64 -16.65
CA TRP A 115 15.86 -12.38 -17.71
C TRP A 115 15.55 -13.28 -18.90
N ASN A 116 15.46 -12.69 -20.09
CA ASN A 116 15.10 -13.39 -21.31
C ASN A 116 16.28 -14.17 -21.95
N GLY A 117 17.42 -14.28 -21.26
CA GLY A 117 18.57 -15.07 -21.72
C GLY A 117 19.29 -14.50 -22.94
N LYS A 118 18.97 -13.27 -23.33
CA LYS A 118 19.72 -12.49 -24.33
C LYS A 118 20.31 -11.23 -23.71
#